data_AF-A0A9W6GSW7-F1
#
_entry.id   AF-A0A9W6GSW7-F1
#
_cell.length_a   1.000
_cell.length_b   1.000
_cell.length_c   1.000
_cell.angle_alpha   90.00
_cell.angle_beta   90.00
_cell.angle_gamma   90.00
#
_symmetry.space_group_name_H-M   'P 1'
#
loop_
_entity.id
_entity.type
_entity.pdbx_description
1 polymer ?
#
loop_
_entity_poly.entity_id
_entity_poly.type
_entity_poly.pdbx_seq_one_letter_code
_entity_poly.pdbx_strand_id
1 'polypeptide(L)'
;MPLEHIDSDVVREENGFSFLMRVAGAVQTVRVFVADEALEGDFDLPEEDDLRTQFDSERPELEAVASEKYCLGRVAADGVVAITLSDVTRFIE
;
A
#
# COMPACT_ATOMS: atom_id res chain seq x y z
N MET A 1 13.92 -8.07 5.62
CA MET A 1 13.04 -9.26 5.56
C MET A 1 11.81 -8.84 4.77
N PRO A 2 11.35 -9.63 3.79
CA PRO A 2 10.20 -9.25 2.98
C PRO A 2 8.90 -9.30 3.79
N LEU A 3 7.90 -8.57 3.31
CA LEU A 3 6.53 -8.68 3.79
C LEU A 3 5.80 -9.80 3.03
N GLU A 4 4.98 -10.56 3.74
CA GLU A 4 4.10 -11.60 3.20
C GLU A 4 2.66 -11.11 3.22
N HIS A 5 1.94 -11.42 2.14
CA HIS A 5 0.50 -11.25 2.07
C HIS A 5 -0.17 -12.01 3.21
N ILE A 6 -1.13 -11.35 3.86
CA ILE A 6 -2.07 -11.97 4.77
C ILE A 6 -3.47 -11.54 4.39
N ASP A 7 -4.42 -12.44 4.62
CA ASP A 7 -5.84 -12.11 4.53
C ASP A 7 -6.18 -11.19 5.72
N SER A 8 -6.07 -9.89 5.46
CA SER A 8 -6.39 -8.82 6.39
C SER A 8 -7.47 -7.95 5.78
N ASP A 9 -8.34 -7.44 6.64
CA ASP A 9 -9.30 -6.40 6.30
C ASP A 9 -8.57 -5.16 5.78
N VAL A 10 -9.15 -4.56 4.74
CA VAL A 10 -8.68 -3.32 4.14
C VAL A 10 -9.60 -2.21 4.63
N VAL A 11 -9.04 -1.34 5.46
CA VAL A 11 -9.73 -0.23 6.12
C VAL A 11 -9.59 1.03 5.28
N ARG A 12 -10.72 1.63 4.89
CA ARG A 12 -10.76 2.96 4.27
C ARG A 12 -10.40 4.02 5.31
N GLU A 13 -9.48 4.91 4.94
CA GLU A 13 -9.11 6.09 5.72
C GLU A 13 -9.39 7.37 4.91
N GLU A 14 -9.24 8.54 5.54
CA GLU A 14 -9.63 9.85 4.97
C GLU A 14 -9.00 10.16 3.61
N ASN A 15 -7.81 9.63 3.32
CA ASN A 15 -7.06 9.87 2.08
C ASN A 15 -6.38 8.60 1.54
N GLY A 16 -6.93 7.42 1.81
CA GLY A 16 -6.30 6.17 1.39
C GLY A 16 -6.94 4.89 1.89
N PHE A 17 -6.26 3.78 1.62
CA PHE A 17 -6.60 2.46 2.15
C PHE A 17 -5.47 1.95 3.00
N SER A 18 -5.81 1.34 4.13
CA SER A 18 -4.83 0.70 5.00
C SER A 18 -5.13 -0.79 5.15
N PHE A 19 -4.08 -1.59 5.15
CA PHE A 19 -4.16 -3.03 5.34
C PHE A 19 -2.91 -3.54 6.07
N LEU A 20 -2.95 -4.77 6.56
CA LEU A 20 -1.82 -5.36 7.27
C LEU A 20 -1.10 -6.37 6.38
N MET A 21 0.22 -6.37 6.48
CA MET A 21 1.09 -7.43 5.96
C MET A 21 1.86 -8.08 7.10
N ARG A 22 2.32 -9.32 6.95
CA ARG A 22 3.16 -9.99 7.95
C ARG A 22 4.63 -9.88 7.57
N VAL A 23 5.53 -9.73 8.54
CA VAL A 23 6.97 -9.84 8.30
C VAL A 23 7.33 -11.31 8.12
N ALA A 24 7.98 -11.66 7.00
CA ALA A 24 8.37 -13.04 6.71
C ALA A 24 9.22 -13.64 7.84
N GLY A 25 8.78 -14.79 8.36
CA GLY A 25 9.47 -15.48 9.46
C GLY A 25 9.26 -14.86 10.85
N ALA A 26 8.34 -13.89 11.00
CA ALA A 26 7.97 -13.32 12.29
C ALA A 26 6.44 -13.27 12.49
N VAL A 27 6.02 -13.17 13.75
CA VAL A 27 4.60 -13.00 14.13
C VAL A 27 4.16 -11.53 14.01
N GLN A 28 5.12 -10.62 13.82
CA GLN A 28 4.87 -9.20 13.69
C GLN A 28 4.15 -8.87 12.38
N THR A 29 3.12 -8.03 12.48
CA THR A 29 2.46 -7.41 11.33
C THR A 29 2.91 -5.97 11.18
N VAL A 30 2.89 -5.50 9.94
CA VAL A 30 3.22 -4.14 9.54
C VAL A 30 2.00 -3.57 8.85
N ARG A 31 1.64 -2.35 9.23
CA ARG A 31 0.54 -1.64 8.57
C ARG A 31 1.07 -0.99 7.31
N VAL A 32 0.37 -1.22 6.21
CA VAL A 32 0.60 -0.56 4.92
C VAL A 32 -0.52 0.42 4.70
N PHE A 33 -0.18 1.64 4.33
CA PHE A 33 -1.11 2.70 3.95
C PHE A 33 -0.86 3.06 2.50
N VAL A 34 -1.90 3.01 1.67
CA VAL A 34 -1.86 3.39 0.26
C VAL A 34 -2.67 4.67 0.14
N ALA A 35 -2.01 5.77 -0.24
CA ALA A 35 -2.67 7.04 -0.46
C ALA A 35 -3.55 6.97 -1.72
N ASP A 36 -4.68 7.69 -1.72
CA ASP A 36 -5.57 7.76 -2.89
C ASP A 36 -4.82 8.26 -4.13
N GLU A 37 -3.93 9.24 -3.96
CA GLU A 37 -3.05 9.75 -5.03
C GLU A 37 -2.16 8.67 -5.67
N ALA A 38 -1.89 7.55 -4.99
CA ALA A 38 -1.11 6.45 -5.53
C ALA A 38 -1.96 5.51 -6.41
N LEU A 39 -3.28 5.60 -6.30
CA LEU A 39 -4.24 4.91 -7.14
C LEU A 39 -4.66 5.84 -8.29
N GLU A 40 -4.79 7.14 -8.03
CA GLU A 40 -5.20 8.13 -9.03
C GLU A 40 -4.19 8.29 -10.19
N GLY A 41 -4.53 7.70 -11.34
CA GLY A 41 -3.93 8.02 -12.62
C GLY A 41 -4.69 9.17 -13.30
N ASP A 42 -4.24 10.41 -13.08
CA ASP A 42 -4.67 11.61 -13.82
C ASP A 42 -6.16 12.07 -13.64
N PHE A 43 -6.36 13.06 -12.75
CA PHE A 43 -7.24 14.24 -12.90
C PHE A 43 -8.76 14.26 -12.62
N ASP A 44 -9.39 13.27 -11.97
CA ASP A 44 -10.76 13.49 -11.46
C ASP A 44 -10.98 12.77 -10.13
N LEU A 45 -11.73 13.37 -9.19
CA LEU A 45 -12.04 12.80 -7.87
C LEU A 45 -12.80 11.49 -8.08
N PRO A 46 -12.16 10.31 -8.01
CA PRO A 46 -12.82 9.07 -8.33
C PRO A 46 -13.78 8.73 -7.20
N GLU A 47 -14.87 8.03 -7.53
CA GLU A 47 -15.75 7.50 -6.51
C GLU A 47 -15.01 6.43 -5.70
N GLU A 48 -15.38 6.26 -4.43
CA GLU A 48 -14.72 5.29 -3.54
C GLU A 48 -14.72 3.86 -4.12
N ASP A 49 -15.76 3.50 -4.88
CA ASP A 49 -15.88 2.21 -5.56
C ASP A 49 -14.83 2.03 -6.67
N ASP A 50 -14.51 3.08 -7.44
CA ASP A 50 -13.46 3.05 -8.45
C ASP A 50 -12.08 2.89 -7.81
N LEU A 51 -11.80 3.69 -6.77
CA LEU A 51 -10.56 3.57 -5.98
C LEU A 51 -10.41 2.18 -5.36
N ARG A 52 -11.50 1.61 -4.84
CA ARG A 52 -11.49 0.26 -4.25
C ARG A 52 -11.23 -0.81 -5.32
N THR A 53 -11.85 -0.68 -6.49
CA THR A 53 -11.66 -1.60 -7.62
C THR A 53 -10.22 -1.56 -8.11
N GLN A 54 -9.67 -0.37 -8.24
CA GLN A 54 -8.29 -0.16 -8.64
C GLN A 54 -7.32 -0.69 -7.59
N PHE A 55 -7.54 -0.37 -6.31
CA PHE A 55 -6.77 -0.94 -5.21
C PHE A 55 -6.75 -2.47 -5.25
N ASP A 56 -7.90 -3.12 -5.49
CA ASP A 56 -7.97 -4.59 -5.53
C ASP A 56 -7.21 -5.16 -6.74
N SER A 57 -7.28 -4.48 -7.89
CA SER A 57 -6.54 -4.83 -9.10
C SER A 57 -5.02 -4.67 -8.92
N GLU A 58 -4.58 -3.58 -8.29
CA GLU A 58 -3.16 -3.23 -8.10
C GLU A 58 -2.59 -3.77 -6.77
N ARG A 59 -3.43 -4.40 -5.93
CA ARG A 59 -3.04 -4.97 -4.63
C ARG A 59 -1.73 -5.76 -4.67
N PRO A 60 -1.51 -6.74 -5.58
CA PRO A 60 -0.26 -7.50 -5.60
C PRO A 60 0.96 -6.62 -5.89
N GLU A 61 0.82 -5.57 -6.68
CA GLU A 61 1.90 -4.63 -6.99
C GLU A 61 2.17 -3.71 -5.80
N LEU A 62 1.13 -3.17 -5.17
CA LEU A 62 1.22 -2.37 -3.95
C LEU A 62 1.88 -3.16 -2.80
N GLU A 63 1.57 -4.44 -2.66
CA GLU A 63 2.21 -5.34 -1.69
C GLU A 63 3.71 -5.54 -1.98
N ALA A 64 4.09 -5.65 -3.25
CA ALA A 64 5.50 -5.72 -3.64
C ALA A 64 6.24 -4.42 -3.29
N VAL A 65 5.63 -3.26 -3.57
CA VAL A 65 6.16 -1.94 -3.20
C VAL A 65 6.31 -1.80 -1.68
N ALA A 66 5.31 -2.20 -0.92
CA ALA A 66 5.36 -2.19 0.54
C ALA A 66 6.52 -3.04 1.06
N SER A 67 6.67 -4.25 0.51
CA SER A 67 7.73 -5.19 0.87
C SER A 67 9.13 -4.62 0.56
N GLU A 68 9.29 -4.00 -0.62
CA GLU A 68 10.55 -3.35 -1.01
C GLU A 68 10.87 -2.18 -0.07
N LYS A 69 9.92 -1.28 0.16
CA LYS A 69 10.09 -0.15 1.09
C LYS A 69 10.47 -0.61 2.49
N TYR A 70 9.79 -1.63 2.99
CA TYR A 70 10.09 -2.20 4.30
C TYR A 70 11.51 -2.80 4.35
N CYS A 71 11.94 -3.50 3.30
CA CYS A 71 13.30 -4.02 3.18
C CYS A 71 14.36 -2.93 3.14
N LEU A 72 14.04 -1.77 2.56
CA LEU A 72 14.89 -0.58 2.52
C LEU A 72 14.84 0.25 3.82
N GLY A 73 14.05 -0.16 4.82
CA GLY A 73 13.87 0.58 6.07
C GLY A 73 13.08 1.88 5.90
N ARG A 74 12.36 2.05 4.79
CA ARG A 74 11.52 3.22 4.49
C ARG A 74 10.15 3.07 5.15
N VAL A 75 10.17 3.15 6.47
CA VAL A 75 8.98 3.05 7.33
C VAL A 75 8.77 4.40 8.01
N ALA A 76 7.52 4.84 8.09
CA ALA A 76 7.15 6.05 8.82
C ALA A 76 7.42 5.89 10.33
N ALA A 77 7.42 7.02 11.06
CA ALA A 77 7.72 7.05 12.49
C ALA A 77 6.81 6.16 13.36
N ASP A 78 5.62 5.82 12.87
CA ASP A 78 4.64 4.95 13.54
C ASP A 78 4.80 3.45 13.19
N GLY A 79 5.81 3.08 12.40
CA GLY A 79 5.98 1.69 11.93
C GLY A 79 5.08 1.34 10.73
N VAL A 80 4.49 2.35 10.08
CA VAL A 80 3.61 2.22 8.91
C VAL A 80 4.43 2.37 7.62
N VAL A 81 4.18 1.51 6.65
CA VAL A 81 4.71 1.65 5.29
C VAL A 81 3.70 2.44 4.46
N ALA A 82 4.01 3.71 4.18
CA ALA A 82 3.16 4.55 3.33
C ALA A 82 3.57 4.40 1.86
N ILE A 83 2.62 4.14 0.97
CA ILE A 83 2.73 4.12 -0.48
C ILE A 83 2.05 5.36 -1.03
N THR A 84 2.80 6.16 -1.77
CA THR A 84 2.38 7.43 -2.37
C THR A 84 2.56 7.40 -3.88
N LEU A 85 2.06 8.42 -4.61
CA LEU A 85 2.22 8.50 -6.06
C LEU A 85 3.69 8.37 -6.49
N SER A 86 4.63 8.92 -5.71
CA SER A 86 6.07 8.85 -5.98
C SER A 86 6.65 7.43 -5.95
N ASP A 87 5.97 6.50 -5.28
CA ASP A 87 6.41 5.11 -5.16
C ASP A 87 5.90 4.26 -6.31
N VAL A 88 4.68 4.52 -6.77
CA VAL A 88 4.07 3.81 -7.90
C VAL A 88 4.51 4.38 -9.26
N THR A 89 4.74 5.70 -9.38
CA THR A 89 5.24 6.33 -10.62
C THR A 89 6.60 5.81 -11.06
N ARG A 90 7.40 5.29 -10.14
CA ARG A 90 8.71 4.70 -10.44
C ARG A 90 8.63 3.39 -11.25
N PHE A 91 7.45 2.80 -11.38
CA PHE A 91 7.20 1.56 -12.11
C PHE A 91 6.71 1.78 -13.56
N ILE A 92 6.39 3.02 -13.95
CA ILE A 92 5.82 3.34 -15.27
C ILE A 92 6.89 3.82 -16.28
N GLU A 93 8.15 3.38 -16.14
CA GLU A 93 9.27 3.75 -17.05
C GLU A 93 9.89 2.55 -17.77
#